data_AF-A0A8S4QW59-F1
#
_entry.id   AF-A0A8S4QW59-F1
#
_cell.length_a   1.000
_cell.length_b   1.000
_cell.length_c   1.000
_cell.angle_alpha   90.00
_cell.angle_beta   90.00
_cell.angle_gamma   90.00
#
_symmetry.space_group_name_H-M   'P 1'
#
loop_
_entity.id
_entity.type
_entity.pdbx_description
1 polymer ?
#
loop_
_entity_poly.entity_id
_entity_poly.type
_entity_poly.pdbx_seq_one_letter_code
_entity_poly.pdbx_strand_id
1 'polypeptide(L)'
;MTGTHTQNSVFSRISFAMMEDTGWYRADYSHATPLDWGRGLGCNFAMTSCKQWLNAQRLRKKNPAPFCERIKGDPLRTECSPRRNAVVLCNLVRHDTILPRQYQ
;
A
#
# COMPACT_ATOMS: atom_id res chain seq x y z
N MET A 1 -3.31 -4.79 10.26
CA MET A 1 -2.52 -6.03 10.16
C MET A 1 -1.90 -6.08 8.77
N THR A 2 -0.58 -6.16 8.67
CA THR A 2 0.15 -6.30 7.38
C THR A 2 1.06 -7.53 7.46
N GLY A 3 1.44 -8.11 6.32
CA GLY A 3 2.35 -9.26 6.26
C GLY A 3 3.82 -8.95 6.62
N THR A 4 4.10 -7.76 7.13
CA THR A 4 5.43 -7.30 7.56
C THR A 4 5.31 -6.64 8.93
N HIS A 5 6.32 -6.84 9.77
CA HIS A 5 6.41 -6.19 11.07
C HIS A 5 6.96 -4.77 10.93
N THR A 6 6.32 -3.79 11.56
CA THR A 6 6.77 -2.40 11.62
C THR A 6 6.53 -1.83 13.01
N GLN A 7 7.46 -1.02 13.52
CA GLN A 7 7.30 -0.33 14.80
C GLN A 7 6.13 0.67 14.78
N ASN A 8 5.75 1.16 13.59
CA ASN A 8 4.65 2.11 13.40
C ASN A 8 3.40 1.41 12.87
N SER A 9 2.93 0.40 13.58
CA SER A 9 1.75 -0.39 13.18
C SER A 9 0.46 0.45 13.27
N VAL A 10 -0.37 0.37 12.23
CA VAL A 10 -1.68 1.05 12.19
C VAL A 10 -2.79 0.07 12.55
N PHE A 11 -3.39 0.27 13.73
CA PHE A 11 -4.61 -0.42 14.14
C PHE A 11 -5.83 0.29 13.55
N SER A 12 -6.11 -0.01 12.28
CA SER A 12 -7.21 0.60 11.54
C SER A 12 -8.57 -0.01 11.86
N ARG A 13 -9.63 0.65 11.37
CA ARG A 13 -11.00 0.11 11.38
C ARG A 13 -11.11 -1.28 10.74
N ILE A 14 -10.28 -1.60 9.73
CA ILE A 14 -10.25 -2.94 9.11
C ILE A 14 -9.71 -3.98 10.11
N SER A 15 -8.65 -3.66 10.85
CA SER A 15 -8.11 -4.56 11.87
C SER A 15 -9.13 -4.81 12.98
N PHE A 16 -9.86 -3.75 13.40
CA PHE A 16 -10.87 -3.84 14.45
C PHE A 16 -12.09 -4.64 14.00
N ALA A 17 -12.59 -4.40 12.78
CA ALA A 17 -13.67 -5.20 12.19
C ALA A 17 -13.28 -6.68 12.09
N MET A 18 -12.07 -6.99 11.63
CA MET A 18 -11.59 -8.37 11.58
C MET A 18 -11.61 -9.05 12.97
N MET A 19 -11.20 -8.35 14.03
CA MET A 19 -11.24 -8.92 15.39
C MET A 19 -12.67 -9.09 15.91
N GLU A 20 -13.55 -8.15 15.60
CA GLU A 20 -14.96 -8.20 16.01
C GLU A 20 -15.73 -9.31 15.28
N ASP A 21 -15.48 -9.50 13.98
CA ASP A 21 -16.08 -10.56 13.16
C ASP A 21 -15.72 -11.97 13.65
N THR A 22 -14.64 -12.12 14.43
CA THR A 22 -14.33 -13.41 15.08
C THR A 22 -15.34 -13.79 16.17
N GLY A 23 -16.08 -12.82 16.71
CA GLY A 23 -16.99 -12.99 17.85
C GLY A 23 -16.31 -12.99 19.24
N TRP A 24 -14.98 -12.94 19.30
CA TRP A 24 -14.22 -12.95 20.57
C TRP A 24 -14.11 -11.56 21.20
N TYR A 25 -14.22 -10.51 20.39
CA TYR A 25 -13.96 -9.13 20.80
C TYR A 25 -15.10 -8.22 20.38
N ARG A 26 -15.31 -7.14 21.15
CA ARG A 26 -16.11 -6.00 20.75
C ARG A 26 -15.19 -4.77 20.66
N ALA A 27 -14.84 -4.37 19.45
CA ALA A 27 -13.84 -3.33 19.24
C ALA A 27 -14.43 -1.92 19.47
N ASP A 28 -13.70 -1.07 20.18
CA ASP A 28 -14.02 0.36 20.26
C ASP A 28 -13.38 1.13 19.11
N TYR A 29 -14.17 1.41 18.07
CA TYR A 29 -13.71 2.12 16.87
C TYR A 29 -13.29 3.57 17.10
N SER A 30 -13.53 4.16 18.27
CA SER A 30 -13.00 5.50 18.60
C SER A 30 -11.47 5.50 18.69
N HIS A 31 -10.87 4.35 19.03
CA HIS A 31 -9.43 4.15 19.12
C HIS A 31 -8.79 3.72 17.77
N ALA A 32 -9.59 3.59 16.71
CA ALA A 32 -9.08 3.16 15.41
C ALA A 32 -8.24 4.27 14.76
N THR A 33 -7.02 3.93 14.37
CA THR A 33 -6.11 4.87 13.68
C THR A 33 -6.46 4.94 12.19
N PRO A 34 -6.45 6.13 11.56
CA PRO A 34 -6.67 6.27 10.12
C PRO A 34 -5.65 5.46 9.30
N LEU A 35 -6.13 4.69 8.33
CA LEU A 35 -5.31 4.01 7.32
C LEU A 35 -5.38 4.81 6.01
N ASP A 36 -4.28 5.46 5.64
CA ASP A 36 -4.26 6.30 4.43
C ASP A 36 -3.97 5.50 3.16
N TRP A 37 -3.32 4.35 3.29
CA TRP A 37 -3.03 3.49 2.14
C TRP A 37 -4.35 3.00 1.53
N GLY A 38 -4.60 3.36 0.27
CA GLY A 38 -5.83 3.01 -0.43
C GLY A 38 -7.04 3.91 -0.16
N ARG A 39 -6.93 4.89 0.75
CA ARG A 39 -8.08 5.74 1.14
C ARG A 39 -8.57 6.58 -0.04
N GLY A 40 -9.85 6.43 -0.39
CA GLY A 40 -10.49 7.20 -1.45
C GLY A 40 -10.06 6.82 -2.88
N LEU A 41 -9.33 5.71 -3.07
CA LEU A 41 -8.86 5.29 -4.41
C LEU A 41 -9.90 4.47 -5.19
N GLY A 42 -11.00 4.09 -4.55
CA GLY A 42 -12.16 3.43 -5.17
C GLY A 42 -11.96 1.94 -5.48
N CYS A 43 -13.01 1.31 -6.01
CA CYS A 43 -13.05 -0.14 -6.24
C CYS A 43 -11.96 -0.61 -7.21
N ASN A 44 -11.65 0.18 -8.24
CA ASN A 44 -10.61 -0.19 -9.21
C ASN A 44 -9.24 -0.39 -8.54
N PHE A 45 -8.92 0.36 -7.49
CA PHE A 45 -7.69 0.16 -6.74
C PHE A 45 -7.63 -1.20 -6.03
N ALA A 46 -8.76 -1.64 -5.46
CA ALA A 46 -8.85 -2.90 -4.73
C ALA A 46 -9.01 -4.13 -5.63
N MET A 47 -9.64 -3.96 -6.80
CA MET A 47 -10.07 -5.07 -7.67
C MET A 47 -9.17 -5.29 -8.88
N THR A 48 -8.28 -4.36 -9.23
CA THR A 48 -7.36 -4.50 -10.37
C THR A 48 -5.92 -4.72 -9.90
N SER A 49 -5.04 -5.17 -10.79
CA SER A 49 -3.63 -5.32 -10.42
C SER A 49 -2.98 -3.96 -10.17
N CYS A 50 -1.96 -3.93 -9.30
CA CYS A 50 -1.23 -2.69 -9.00
C CYS A 50 -0.66 -2.04 -10.27
N LYS A 51 -0.22 -2.85 -11.25
CA LYS A 51 0.27 -2.40 -12.55
C LYS A 51 -0.83 -1.79 -13.41
N GLN A 52 -2.00 -2.42 -13.46
CA GLN A 52 -3.16 -1.87 -14.19
C GLN A 52 -3.58 -0.52 -13.61
N TRP A 53 -3.66 -0.42 -12.28
CA TRP A 53 -4.00 0.83 -11.61
C TRP A 53 -2.96 1.92 -11.87
N LEU A 54 -1.67 1.60 -11.79
CA LEU A 54 -0.56 2.52 -12.12
C LEU A 54 -0.67 3.06 -13.55
N ASN A 55 -0.85 2.16 -14.53
CA ASN A 55 -1.01 2.55 -15.92
C ASN A 55 -2.21 3.49 -16.11
N ALA A 56 -3.33 3.25 -15.43
CA ALA A 56 -4.49 4.13 -15.47
C ALA A 56 -4.21 5.51 -14.85
N GLN A 57 -3.48 5.59 -13.74
CA GLN A 57 -3.07 6.89 -13.17
C GLN A 57 -2.11 7.64 -14.11
N ARG A 58 -1.16 6.94 -14.72
CA ARG A 58 -0.21 7.51 -15.67
C ARG A 58 -0.91 8.14 -16.88
N LEU A 59 -1.89 7.43 -17.47
CA LEU A 59 -2.70 7.95 -18.57
C LEU A 59 -3.49 9.21 -18.18
N ARG A 60 -3.94 9.27 -16.93
CA ARG A 60 -4.67 10.42 -16.37
C ARG A 60 -3.76 11.52 -15.81
N LYS A 61 -2.44 11.37 -15.92
CA LYS A 61 -1.42 12.27 -15.33
C LYS A 61 -1.65 12.53 -13.83
N LYS A 62 -2.09 11.50 -13.10
CA LYS A 62 -2.32 11.53 -11.66
C LYS A 62 -1.14 10.93 -10.89
N ASN A 63 -1.08 11.23 -9.59
CA ASN A 63 -0.06 10.69 -8.70
C ASN A 63 -0.11 9.15 -8.66
N PRO A 64 1.01 8.44 -8.91
CA PRO A 64 1.08 6.98 -8.84
C PRO A 64 1.07 6.43 -7.39
N ALA A 65 1.18 7.28 -6.38
CA ALA A 65 1.06 6.85 -4.99
C ALA A 65 -0.30 6.15 -4.74
N PRO A 66 -0.33 5.02 -4.01
CA PRO A 66 0.72 4.56 -3.09
C PRO A 66 1.77 3.62 -3.71
N PHE A 67 1.70 3.35 -5.01
CA PHE A 67 2.71 2.56 -5.71
C PHE A 67 3.82 3.46 -6.28
N CYS A 68 4.90 2.83 -6.76
CA CYS A 68 6.03 3.53 -7.34
C CYS A 68 6.51 2.81 -8.61
N GLU A 69 7.01 3.58 -9.59
CA GLU A 69 7.38 3.06 -10.92
C GLU A 69 8.90 3.05 -11.16
N ARG A 70 9.68 3.65 -10.26
CA ARG A 70 11.12 3.77 -10.44
C ARG A 70 11.83 2.51 -9.95
N ILE A 71 12.54 1.85 -10.86
CA ILE A 71 13.41 0.71 -10.51
C ILE A 71 14.50 1.21 -9.55
N LYS A 72 14.70 0.47 -8.46
CA LYS A 72 15.79 0.67 -7.50
C LYS A 72 17.13 0.55 -8.22
N GLY A 73 17.98 1.56 -8.05
CA GLY A 73 19.30 1.63 -8.67
C GLY A 73 20.30 2.37 -7.79
N ASP A 74 21.51 2.52 -8.32
CA ASP A 74 22.62 3.24 -7.69
C ASP A 74 22.93 4.51 -8.51
N PRO A 75 22.84 5.73 -7.94
CA PRO A 75 22.61 6.05 -6.54
C PRO A 75 21.19 5.77 -6.06
N LEU A 76 21.08 5.36 -4.79
CA LEU A 76 19.81 5.19 -4.10
C LEU A 76 19.06 6.52 -4.08
N ARG A 77 17.86 6.53 -4.67
CA ARG A 77 16.96 7.68 -4.62
C ARG A 77 15.86 7.44 -3.60
N THR A 78 15.79 8.32 -2.61
CA THR A 78 14.80 8.31 -1.54
C THR A 78 13.66 9.28 -1.85
N GLU A 79 12.50 9.01 -1.26
CA GLU A 79 11.28 9.82 -1.38
C GLU A 79 10.62 9.94 -0.01
N CYS A 80 9.69 10.87 0.15
CA CYS A 80 8.90 10.96 1.38
C CYS A 80 7.82 9.89 1.41
N SER A 81 7.53 9.34 2.60
CA SER A 81 6.32 8.55 2.81
C SER A 81 5.07 9.37 2.46
N PRO A 82 3.92 8.74 2.16
CA PRO A 82 2.68 9.48 1.90
C PRO A 82 2.29 10.47 3.01
N ARG A 83 2.61 10.15 4.28
CA ARG A 83 2.41 11.02 5.45
C ARG A 83 3.52 12.04 5.68
N ARG A 84 4.60 12.01 4.89
CA ARG A 84 5.80 12.85 5.03
C ARG A 84 6.45 12.77 6.42
N ASN A 85 6.28 11.66 7.13
CA ASN A 85 6.84 11.42 8.45
C ASN A 85 8.04 10.46 8.43
N ALA A 86 8.41 9.96 7.24
CA ALA A 86 9.53 9.04 7.06
C ALA A 86 10.13 9.22 5.67
N VAL A 87 11.41 8.92 5.55
CA VAL A 87 12.11 8.75 4.28
C VAL A 87 11.98 7.30 3.85
N VAL A 88 11.55 7.07 2.62
CA VAL A 88 11.29 5.74 2.05
C VAL A 88 12.01 5.58 0.72
N LEU A 89 12.08 4.36 0.23
CA LEU A 89 12.61 4.03 -1.09
C LEU A 89 11.59 3.20 -1.87
N CYS A 90 11.59 3.36 -3.19
CA CYS A 90 10.83 2.46 -4.07
C CYS A 90 11.58 1.13 -4.18
N ASN A 91 11.00 0.06 -3.63
CA ASN A 91 11.61 -1.28 -3.68
C ASN A 91 11.19 -2.06 -4.93
N LEU A 92 11.18 -1.40 -6.08
CA LEU A 92 10.92 -2.06 -7.37
C LEU A 92 12.24 -2.58 -7.94
N VAL A 93 12.34 -3.88 -8.17
CA VAL A 93 13.57 -4.54 -8.64
C VAL A 93 13.32 -5.29 -9.94
N ARG A 94 14.39 -5.55 -10.69
CA ARG A 94 14.34 -6.51 -11.79
C ARG A 94 14.44 -7.92 -11.20
N HIS A 95 13.60 -8.81 -11.67
CA HIS A 95 13.67 -10.23 -11.34
C HIS A 95 14.42 -10.96 -12.47
N ASP A 96 15.34 -11.85 -12.10
CA ASP A 96 16.11 -12.65 -13.07
C ASP A 96 15.24 -13.73 -13.74
N THR A 97 14.19 -14.16 -13.05
CA THR A 97 13.21 -15.10 -13.56
C THR A 97 11.95 -14.38 -14.03
N ILE A 98 11.31 -14.95 -15.05
CA ILE A 98 10.02 -14.46 -15.53
C ILE A 98 8.97 -14.78 -14.45
N LEU A 99 8.41 -13.74 -13.85
CA LEU A 99 7.35 -13.87 -12.86
C LEU A 99 6.07 -14.45 -13.48
N PRO A 100 5.20 -15.12 -12.71
CA PRO A 100 3.87 -15.49 -13.19
C PRO A 100 3.10 -14.28 -13.74
N ARG A 101 2.26 -14.49 -14.75
CA ARG A 101 1.58 -13.42 -15.50
C ARG A 101 0.75 -12.46 -14.63
N GLN A 102 0.24 -12.95 -13.50
CA GLN A 102 -0.53 -12.15 -12.53
C GLN A 102 0.33 -11.17 -11.69
N TYR A 103 1.65 -11.33 -11.69
CA TYR A 103 2.62 -10.53 -10.92
C TYR A 103 3.56 -9.69 -11.81
N GLN A 104 3.31 -9.62 -13.12
CA GLN A 104 4.01 -8.75 -14.06
C GLN A 104 3.25 -7.43 -14.26
#